data_AF-A0A935C6V9-F1
#
_entry.id   AF-A0A935C6V9-F1
#
_cell.length_a   1.000
_cell.length_b   1.000
_cell.length_c   1.000
_cell.angle_alpha   90.00
_cell.angle_beta   90.00
_cell.angle_gamma   90.00
#
_symmetry.space_group_name_H-M   'P 1'
#
loop_
_entity.id
_entity.type
_entity.pdbx_description
1 polymer ?
#
loop_
_entity_poly.entity_id
_entity_poly.type
_entity_poly.pdbx_seq_one_letter_code
_entity_poly.pdbx_strand_id
1 'polypeptide(L)'
;MSELSDAKTRADLLNRLKRAEGQLRGIQRMIEEGQPCMDIATQMAAVRKALDSAYVRMTVCFMQQELEARLGEQPEAGERIGGVLDEVQELLAKLR
;
A
#
# COMPACT_ATOMS: atom_id res chain seq x y z
N MET A 1 1.17 11.83 17.52
CA MET A 1 0.83 10.57 16.83
C MET A 1 0.74 10.90 15.35
N SER A 2 1.38 10.12 14.48
CA SER A 2 1.27 10.28 13.02
C SER A 2 -0.16 9.96 12.58
N GLU A 3 -0.78 10.83 11.79
CA GLU A 3 -2.14 10.67 11.28
C GLU A 3 -2.13 10.65 9.74
N LEU A 4 -3.03 9.88 9.11
CA LEU A 4 -3.17 9.85 7.65
C LEU A 4 -3.87 11.13 7.13
N SER A 5 -3.16 12.25 7.23
CA SER A 5 -3.65 13.60 6.94
C SER A 5 -3.62 13.92 5.43
N ASP A 6 -2.62 13.45 4.69
CA ASP A 6 -2.50 13.70 3.25
C ASP A 6 -3.68 13.10 2.46
N ALA A 7 -4.46 13.99 1.83
CA ALA A 7 -5.66 13.62 1.09
C ALA A 7 -5.35 12.75 -0.13
N LYS A 8 -4.22 13.01 -0.81
CA LYS A 8 -3.81 12.24 -1.99
C LYS A 8 -3.46 10.81 -1.60
N THR A 9 -2.68 10.64 -0.54
CA THR A 9 -2.28 9.32 -0.05
C THR A 9 -3.46 8.55 0.49
N ARG A 10 -4.35 9.20 1.25
CA ARG A 10 -5.62 8.62 1.71
C ARG A 10 -6.47 8.13 0.54
N ALA A 11 -6.67 8.94 -0.50
CA ALA A 11 -7.47 8.57 -1.67
C ALA A 11 -6.90 7.37 -2.42
N ASP A 12 -5.58 7.33 -2.68
CA ASP A 12 -4.95 6.19 -3.37
C ASP A 12 -4.99 4.91 -2.53
N LEU A 13 -4.75 4.97 -1.22
CA LEU A 13 -4.89 3.81 -0.33
C LEU A 13 -6.32 3.26 -0.37
N LEU A 14 -7.33 4.12 -0.24
CA LEU A 14 -8.73 3.71 -0.34
C LEU A 14 -9.05 3.07 -1.68
N ASN A 15 -8.54 3.62 -2.79
CA ASN A 15 -8.75 3.05 -4.12
C ASN A 15 -8.09 1.67 -4.29
N ARG A 16 -6.93 1.43 -3.66
CA ARG A 16 -6.29 0.11 -3.63
C ARG A 16 -7.10 -0.88 -2.81
N LEU A 17 -7.55 -0.48 -1.61
CA LEU A 17 -8.34 -1.33 -0.73
C LEU A 17 -9.69 -1.69 -1.35
N LYS A 18 -10.38 -0.75 -2.01
CA LYS A 18 -11.62 -1.03 -2.76
C LYS A 18 -11.43 -2.07 -3.87
N ARG A 19 -10.28 -2.05 -4.56
CA ARG A 19 -9.95 -3.07 -5.57
C ARG A 19 -9.70 -4.44 -4.92
N ALA A 20 -8.94 -4.49 -3.83
CA ALA A 20 -8.71 -5.72 -3.08
C ALA A 20 -10.03 -6.32 -2.54
N GLU A 21 -10.95 -5.46 -2.07
CA GLU A 21 -12.28 -5.85 -1.65
C GLU A 21 -13.08 -6.49 -2.81
N GLY A 22 -13.07 -5.88 -4.00
CA GLY A 22 -13.70 -6.46 -5.18
C GLY A 22 -13.13 -7.83 -5.56
N GLN A 23 -11.81 -8.00 -5.45
CA GLN A 23 -11.15 -9.29 -5.68
C GLN A 23 -11.54 -10.32 -4.62
N LEU A 24 -11.63 -9.95 -3.34
CA LEU A 24 -12.10 -10.82 -2.27
C LEU A 24 -13.54 -11.31 -2.50
N ARG A 25 -14.45 -10.42 -2.94
CA ARG A 25 -15.80 -10.84 -3.36
C ARG A 25 -15.77 -11.80 -4.56
N GLY A 26 -14.81 -11.63 -5.47
CA GLY A 26 -14.56 -12.58 -6.56
C GLY A 26 -14.17 -13.97 -6.04
N ILE A 27 -13.22 -14.02 -5.11
CA ILE A 27 -12.77 -15.27 -4.48
C ILE A 27 -13.92 -15.98 -3.76
N GLN A 28 -14.76 -15.25 -3.03
CA GLN A 28 -15.94 -15.81 -2.36
C GLN A 28 -16.86 -16.51 -3.36
N ARG A 29 -17.20 -15.86 -4.48
CA ARG A 29 -17.99 -16.48 -5.56
C ARG A 29 -17.33 -17.70 -6.16
N MET A 30 -16.02 -17.66 -6.40
CA MET A 30 -15.28 -18.82 -6.91
C MET A 30 -15.38 -20.03 -5.97
N ILE A 31 -15.36 -19.80 -4.65
CA ILE A 31 -15.55 -20.84 -3.64
C ILE A 31 -16.99 -21.38 -3.68
N GLU A 32 -17.99 -20.49 -3.73
CA GLU A 32 -19.41 -20.87 -3.80
C GLU A 32 -19.75 -21.68 -5.06
N GLU A 33 -19.10 -21.35 -6.18
CA GLU A 33 -19.25 -22.03 -7.47
C GLU A 33 -18.43 -23.33 -7.58
N GLY A 34 -17.58 -23.63 -6.60
CA GLY A 34 -16.74 -24.83 -6.61
C GLY A 34 -15.62 -24.81 -7.66
N GLN A 35 -15.05 -23.63 -7.95
CA GLN A 35 -13.94 -23.46 -8.88
C GLN A 35 -12.67 -24.20 -8.43
N PRO A 36 -11.72 -24.51 -9.34
CA PRO A 36 -10.49 -25.22 -8.99
C PRO A 36 -9.67 -24.53 -7.90
N CYS A 37 -9.17 -25.30 -6.94
CA CYS A 37 -8.40 -24.77 -5.79
C CYS A 37 -7.18 -23.94 -6.21
N MET A 38 -6.50 -24.31 -7.30
CA MET A 38 -5.32 -23.59 -7.80
C MET A 38 -5.69 -22.22 -8.39
N ASP A 39 -6.85 -22.10 -9.01
CA ASP A 39 -7.33 -20.81 -9.55
C ASP A 39 -7.71 -19.87 -8.41
N ILE A 40 -8.40 -20.41 -7.38
CA ILE A 40 -8.71 -19.67 -6.15
C ILE A 40 -7.42 -19.21 -5.45
N ALA A 41 -6.44 -20.10 -5.27
CA ALA A 41 -5.16 -19.77 -4.66
C ALA A 41 -4.40 -18.68 -5.45
N THR A 42 -4.48 -18.71 -6.78
CA THR A 42 -3.89 -17.68 -7.65
C THR A 42 -4.55 -16.32 -7.42
N GLN A 43 -5.89 -16.26 -7.32
CA GLN A 43 -6.59 -15.02 -7.00
C GLN A 43 -6.27 -14.52 -5.58
N MET A 44 -6.15 -15.42 -4.60
CA MET A 44 -5.71 -15.07 -3.24
C MET A 44 -4.31 -14.45 -3.24
N ALA A 45 -3.37 -15.00 -4.03
CA ALA A 45 -2.04 -14.42 -4.18
C ALA A 45 -2.08 -13.02 -4.81
N ALA A 46 -2.97 -12.78 -5.78
CA ALA A 46 -3.19 -11.46 -6.36
C ALA A 46 -3.72 -10.44 -5.34
N VAL A 47 -4.66 -10.85 -4.48
CA VAL A 47 -5.16 -10.00 -3.38
C VAL A 47 -4.06 -9.69 -2.38
N ARG A 48 -3.28 -10.70 -1.96
CA ARG A 48 -2.14 -10.49 -1.06
C ARG A 48 -1.19 -9.44 -1.61
N LYS A 49 -0.81 -9.54 -2.89
CA LYS A 49 0.06 -8.57 -3.56
C LYS A 49 -0.53 -7.15 -3.60
N ALA A 50 -1.85 -7.02 -3.72
CA ALA A 50 -2.54 -5.73 -3.67
C ALA A 50 -2.50 -5.13 -2.26
N LEU A 51 -2.71 -5.95 -1.22
CA LEU A 51 -2.63 -5.55 0.19
C LEU A 51 -1.21 -5.17 0.58
N ASP A 52 -0.20 -5.96 0.19
CA ASP A 52 1.22 -5.66 0.44
C ASP A 52 1.60 -4.30 -0.18
N SER A 53 1.09 -4.02 -1.39
CA SER A 53 1.31 -2.72 -2.03
C SER A 53 0.73 -1.55 -1.25
N ALA A 54 -0.45 -1.73 -0.64
CA ALA A 54 -1.07 -0.70 0.18
C ALA A 54 -0.32 -0.54 1.51
N TYR A 55 0.11 -1.65 2.11
CA TYR A 55 0.90 -1.66 3.33
C TYR A 55 2.22 -0.89 3.17
N VAL A 56 3.01 -1.20 2.14
CA VAL A 56 4.27 -0.49 1.85
C VAL A 56 4.04 1.03 1.73
N ARG A 57 2.98 1.43 1.03
CA ARG A 57 2.66 2.85 0.86
C ARG A 57 2.26 3.54 2.16
N MET A 58 1.55 2.83 3.05
CA MET A 58 1.26 3.32 4.40
C MET A 58 2.54 3.48 5.22
N THR A 59 3.44 2.50 5.18
CA THR A 59 4.73 2.54 5.90
C THR A 59 5.59 3.71 5.44
N VAL A 60 5.66 3.97 4.13
CA VAL A 60 6.38 5.11 3.57
C VAL A 60 5.78 6.43 4.02
N CYS A 61 4.45 6.55 4.01
CA CYS A 61 3.75 7.74 4.52
C CYS A 61 4.07 7.99 6.01
N PHE A 62 4.08 6.92 6.82
CA PHE A 62 4.48 7.01 8.22
C PHE A 62 5.93 7.49 8.38
N MET A 63 6.86 6.92 7.61
CA MET A 63 8.28 7.31 7.64
C MET A 63 8.49 8.78 7.24
N GLN A 64 7.78 9.25 6.21
CA GLN A 64 7.79 10.65 5.78
C GLN A 64 7.41 11.58 6.94
N GLN A 65 6.25 11.34 7.56
CA GLN A 65 5.74 12.18 8.64
C GLN A 65 6.64 12.18 9.89
N GLU A 66 7.18 11.02 10.27
CA GLU A 66 8.04 10.90 11.43
C GLU A 66 9.41 11.57 11.21
N LEU A 67 9.94 11.51 9.99
CA LEU A 67 11.19 12.19 9.64
C LEU A 67 11.00 13.71 9.58
N GLU A 68 9.91 14.20 8.98
CA GLU A 68 9.54 15.62 8.97
C GLU A 68 9.38 16.17 10.39
N ALA A 69 8.68 15.44 11.27
CA ALA A 69 8.48 15.83 12.66
C ALA A 69 9.80 15.94 13.45
N ARG A 70 10.81 15.11 13.15
CA ARG A 70 12.11 15.09 13.84
C ARG A 70 13.10 16.13 13.32
N LEU A 71 13.08 16.42 12.03
CA LEU A 71 14.04 17.30 11.37
C LEU A 71 13.58 18.76 11.32
N GLY A 72 12.33 19.03 11.69
CA GLY A 72 11.72 20.36 11.64
C GLY A 72 11.39 20.79 10.21
N GLU A 73 10.79 21.97 10.06
CA GLU A 73 10.44 22.54 8.75
C GLU A 73 11.68 23.11 8.04
N GLN A 74 12.57 22.23 7.58
CA GLN A 74 13.57 22.58 6.58
C GLN A 74 13.08 22.13 5.20
N PRO A 75 12.64 23.05 4.32
CA PRO A 75 12.03 22.69 3.04
C PRO A 75 12.96 21.82 2.18
N GLU A 76 14.25 22.13 2.14
CA GLU A 76 15.24 21.36 1.38
C GLU A 76 15.51 19.97 1.96
N ALA A 77 15.35 19.80 3.28
CA ALA A 77 15.48 18.48 3.90
C ALA A 77 14.27 17.60 3.58
N GLY A 78 13.06 18.17 3.63
CA GLY A 78 11.82 17.47 3.28
C GLY A 78 11.83 16.94 1.84
N GLU A 79 12.28 17.75 0.88
CA GLU A 79 12.33 17.35 -0.53
C GLU A 79 13.35 16.22 -0.78
N ARG A 80 14.54 16.29 -0.14
CA ARG A 80 15.53 15.19 -0.20
C ARG A 80 14.99 13.89 0.42
N ILE A 81 14.28 13.99 1.54
CA ILE A 81 13.70 12.83 2.24
C ILE A 81 12.58 12.20 1.41
N GLY A 82 11.72 13.02 0.80
CA GLY A 82 10.71 12.56 -0.14
C GLY A 82 11.31 11.69 -1.25
N GLY A 83 12.40 12.16 -1.87
CA GLY A 83 13.12 11.40 -2.91
C GLY A 83 13.67 10.06 -2.41
N VAL A 84 14.35 10.03 -1.26
CA VAL A 84 14.88 8.78 -0.68
C VAL A 84 13.74 7.79 -0.37
N LEU A 85 12.61 8.29 0.11
CA LEU A 85 11.47 7.46 0.48
C LEU A 85 10.73 6.92 -0.74
N ASP A 86 10.70 7.65 -1.85
CA ASP A 86 10.23 7.13 -3.14
C ASP A 86 11.12 5.97 -3.63
N GLU A 87 12.45 6.09 -3.53
CA GLU A 87 13.38 5.01 -3.86
C GLU A 87 13.18 3.78 -2.96
N VAL A 88 13.03 3.98 -1.64
CA VAL A 88 12.74 2.90 -0.69
C VAL A 88 11.41 2.23 -1.04
N GLN A 89 10.39 3.01 -1.41
CA GLN A 89 9.09 2.46 -1.83
C GLN A 89 9.25 1.55 -3.06
N GLU A 90 10.05 1.95 -4.06
CA GLU A 90 10.32 1.13 -5.24
C GLU A 90 11.07 -0.16 -4.90
N LEU A 91 12.07 -0.09 -4.02
CA LEU A 91 12.83 -1.27 -3.57
C LEU A 91 11.93 -2.24 -2.80
N LEU A 92 11.14 -1.75 -1.85
CA LEU A 92 10.17 -2.56 -1.12
C LEU A 92 9.13 -3.18 -2.04
N ALA A 93 8.73 -2.46 -3.10
CA ALA A 93 7.80 -2.99 -4.10
C ALA A 93 8.39 -4.10 -4.98
N LYS A 94 9.72 -4.29 -5.01
CA LYS A 94 10.42 -5.37 -5.73
C LYS A 94 10.67 -6.62 -4.88
N LEU A 95 10.56 -6.52 -3.55
CA LEU A 95 10.78 -7.64 -2.61
C LEU A 95 9.56 -8.56 -2.43
N ARG A 96 8.47 -8.30 -3.15
CA ARG A 96 7.17 -8.98 -3.05
C ARG A 96 6.82 -9.80 -4.29
#